data_AF-A0AAJ2GYG2-F1
#
_entry.id   AF-A0AAJ2GYG2-F1
#
_cell.length_a   1.000
_cell.length_b   1.000
_cell.length_c   1.000
_cell.angle_alpha   90.00
_cell.angle_beta   90.00
_cell.angle_gamma   90.00
#
_symmetry.space_group_name_H-M   'P 1'
#
loop_
_entity.id
_entity.type
_entity.pdbx_description
1 polymer ?
#
loop_
_entity_poly.entity_id
_entity_poly.type
_entity_poly.pdbx_seq_one_letter_code
_entity_poly.pdbx_strand_id
1 'polypeptide(L)'
;MQTSVQPKLKASLAVVMLSGVLSLSGCATFLAQNTGPAPLGTDSGVRTFAQVLNDSSIESTSKVNMYKLDERFKYARINISSFHSAVLL
;
A
#
# COMPACT_ATOMS: atom_id res chain seq x y z
N MET A 1 44.87 -14.74 14.22
CA MET A 1 44.18 -13.60 14.86
C MET A 1 42.87 -14.13 15.46
N GLN A 2 42.96 -14.81 16.61
CA GLN A 2 41.82 -15.45 17.27
C GLN A 2 41.16 -14.42 18.20
N THR A 3 39.89 -14.10 17.96
CA THR A 3 39.10 -13.23 18.84
C THR A 3 38.69 -14.04 20.08
N SER A 4 39.35 -13.73 21.19
CA SER A 4 38.97 -14.15 22.56
C SER A 4 37.65 -13.48 22.97
N VAL A 5 36.53 -13.94 22.39
CA VAL A 5 35.19 -13.57 22.84
C VAL A 5 34.68 -14.72 23.71
N GLN A 6 34.58 -14.46 25.01
CA GLN A 6 34.15 -15.36 26.08
C GLN A 6 32.92 -16.20 25.66
N PRO A 7 32.87 -17.52 25.97
CA PRO A 7 31.78 -18.41 25.54
C PRO A 7 30.39 -17.94 26.04
N LYS A 8 30.34 -17.26 27.18
CA LYS A 8 29.12 -16.70 27.77
C LYS A 8 28.55 -15.51 26.98
N LEU A 9 29.40 -14.72 26.31
CA LEU A 9 28.98 -13.56 25.52
C LEU A 9 28.41 -14.01 24.15
N LYS A 10 28.99 -15.04 23.53
CA LYS A 10 28.45 -15.65 22.30
C LYS A 10 27.09 -16.30 22.54
N ALA A 11 26.92 -16.99 23.66
CA ALA A 11 25.64 -17.59 24.04
C ALA A 11 24.55 -16.53 24.31
N SER A 12 24.88 -15.45 25.01
CA SER A 12 23.96 -14.33 25.24
C SER A 12 23.53 -13.65 23.94
N LEU A 13 24.48 -13.38 23.03
CA LEU A 13 24.19 -12.80 21.72
C LEU A 13 23.31 -13.72 20.84
N ALA A 14 23.55 -15.04 20.89
CA ALA A 14 22.72 -16.01 20.19
C ALA A 14 21.28 -16.06 20.73
N VAL A 15 21.11 -15.94 22.06
CA VAL A 15 19.78 -15.90 22.70
C VAL A 15 18.99 -14.63 22.32
N VAL A 16 19.67 -13.48 22.26
CA VAL A 16 19.04 -12.21 21.85
C VAL A 16 18.66 -12.22 20.35
N MET A 17 19.52 -12.79 19.50
CA MET A 17 19.19 -12.96 18.08
C MET A 17 18.01 -13.93 17.88
N LEU A 18 17.97 -15.03 18.64
CA LEU A 18 16.90 -16.02 18.56
C LEU A 18 15.55 -15.43 19.02
N SER A 19 15.53 -14.64 20.10
CA SER A 19 14.30 -13.99 20.57
C SER A 19 13.77 -12.94 19.58
N GLY A 20 14.65 -12.24 18.86
CA GLY A 20 14.28 -11.30 17.80
C GLY A 20 13.60 -11.98 16.60
N VAL A 21 14.07 -13.17 16.21
CA VAL A 21 13.46 -13.94 15.11
C VAL A 21 12.10 -14.50 15.50
N LEU A 22 11.95 -14.98 16.74
CA LEU A 22 10.67 -15.52 17.23
C LEU A 22 9.60 -14.42 17.35
N SER A 23 9.96 -13.22 17.77
CA SER A 23 9.02 -12.10 17.96
C SER A 23 8.49 -11.52 16.64
N LEU A 24 9.24 -11.59 15.54
CA LEU A 24 8.76 -11.13 14.22
C LEU A 24 7.76 -12.11 13.58
N SER A 25 7.82 -13.40 13.93
CA SER A 25 7.01 -14.46 13.31
C SER A 25 5.53 -14.53 13.76
N GLY A 26 5.10 -13.66 14.68
CA GLY A 26 3.77 -13.76 15.32
C GLY A 26 2.78 -12.62 15.04
N CYS A 27 3.20 -11.50 14.46
CA CYS A 27 2.34 -10.31 14.34
C CYS A 27 1.12 -10.52 13.42
N ALA A 28 1.30 -11.23 12.30
CA ALA A 28 0.21 -11.51 11.37
C ALA A 28 -0.81 -12.51 11.96
N THR A 29 -0.33 -13.53 12.67
CA THR A 29 -1.18 -14.52 13.34
C THR A 29 -1.97 -13.90 14.49
N PHE A 30 -1.35 -13.02 15.29
CA PHE A 30 -2.04 -12.28 16.35
C PHE A 30 -3.13 -11.38 15.79
N LEU A 31 -2.85 -10.67 14.69
CA LEU A 31 -3.86 -9.84 14.05
C LEU A 31 -5.00 -10.70 13.49
N ALA A 32 -4.69 -11.81 12.81
CA ALA A 32 -5.70 -12.73 12.27
C ALA A 32 -6.59 -13.38 13.35
N GLN A 33 -6.06 -13.63 14.55
CA GLN A 33 -6.82 -14.18 15.69
C GLN A 33 -7.72 -13.15 16.37
N ASN A 34 -7.30 -11.87 16.38
CA ASN A 34 -8.07 -10.77 16.98
C ASN A 34 -9.02 -10.08 15.98
N THR A 35 -8.93 -10.43 14.70
CA THR A 35 -9.87 -9.98 13.67
C THR A 35 -10.89 -11.08 13.36
N GLY A 36 -12.09 -10.70 12.91
CA GLY A 36 -13.15 -11.67 12.63
C GLY A 36 -12.77 -12.72 11.57
N PRO A 37 -13.59 -13.76 11.36
CA PRO A 37 -13.29 -14.89 10.46
C PRO A 37 -13.21 -14.52 8.96
N ALA A 38 -13.51 -13.26 8.62
CA ALA A 38 -13.40 -12.75 7.26
C ALA A 38 -11.98 -12.19 7.02
N PRO A 39 -11.41 -12.39 5.81
CA PRO A 39 -10.12 -11.81 5.46
C PRO A 39 -10.17 -10.29 5.59
N LEU A 40 -9.10 -9.71 6.12
CA LEU A 40 -8.92 -8.26 6.17
C LEU A 40 -8.74 -7.74 4.74
N GLY A 41 -9.66 -6.89 4.31
CA GLY A 41 -9.62 -6.31 2.98
C GLY A 41 -11.00 -5.81 2.57
N THR A 42 -11.02 -4.91 1.59
CA THR A 42 -12.27 -4.55 0.91
C THR A 42 -12.52 -5.56 -0.19
N ASP A 43 -13.79 -5.87 -0.43
CA ASP A 43 -14.20 -6.75 -1.53
C ASP A 43 -13.55 -6.29 -2.85
N SER A 44 -13.02 -7.24 -3.62
CA SER A 44 -12.23 -6.98 -4.83
C SER A 44 -13.03 -6.29 -5.94
N GLY A 45 -14.36 -6.19 -5.80
CA GLY A 45 -15.23 -5.42 -6.68
C GLY A 45 -15.57 -4.00 -6.21
N VAL A 46 -15.18 -3.59 -5.00
CA VAL A 46 -15.62 -2.32 -4.40
C VAL A 46 -14.45 -1.35 -4.32
N ARG A 47 -14.61 -0.16 -4.91
CA ARG A 47 -13.59 0.88 -4.80
C ARG A 47 -13.49 1.35 -3.36
N THR A 48 -12.29 1.38 -2.82
CA THR A 48 -12.06 2.03 -1.52
C THR A 48 -12.34 3.52 -1.65
N PHE A 49 -12.73 4.18 -0.56
CA PHE A 49 -12.93 5.63 -0.57
C PHE A 49 -11.69 6.38 -1.05
N ALA A 50 -10.50 5.95 -0.63
CA ALA A 50 -9.24 6.51 -1.10
C ALA A 50 -9.05 6.37 -2.62
N GLN A 51 -9.46 5.24 -3.19
CA GLN A 51 -9.39 5.02 -4.63
C GLN A 51 -10.37 5.92 -5.39
N VAL A 52 -11.60 6.10 -4.88
CA VAL A 52 -12.57 7.03 -5.48
C VAL A 52 -12.05 8.47 -5.47
N LEU A 53 -11.45 8.90 -4.36
CA LEU A 53 -10.84 10.22 -4.26
C LEU A 53 -9.68 10.39 -5.24
N ASN A 54 -8.82 9.38 -5.37
CA ASN A 54 -7.70 9.41 -6.31
C ASN A 54 -8.20 9.47 -7.77
N ASP A 55 -9.17 8.64 -8.14
CA ASP A 55 -9.79 8.64 -9.46
C ASP A 55 -10.39 10.03 -9.78
N SER A 56 -11.09 10.65 -8.82
CA SER A 56 -11.65 12.00 -8.98
C SER A 56 -10.58 13.10 -9.17
N SER A 57 -9.48 13.02 -8.40
CA SER A 57 -8.34 13.92 -8.53
C SER A 57 -7.68 13.82 -9.92
N ILE A 58 -7.50 12.59 -10.41
CA ILE A 58 -6.96 12.31 -11.76
C ILE A 58 -7.89 12.86 -12.84
N GLU A 59 -9.20 12.62 -12.74
CA GLU A 59 -10.18 13.14 -13.70
C GLU A 59 -10.18 14.68 -13.76
N SER A 60 -10.17 15.35 -12.61
CA SER A 60 -10.16 16.81 -12.53
C SER A 60 -8.87 17.39 -13.11
N THR A 61 -7.72 16.81 -12.75
CA THR A 61 -6.41 17.25 -13.25
C THR A 61 -6.30 17.07 -14.76
N SER A 62 -6.79 15.93 -15.28
CA SER A 62 -6.77 15.62 -16.71
C SER A 62 -7.69 16.55 -17.50
N LYS A 63 -8.89 16.87 -16.98
CA LYS A 63 -9.80 17.85 -17.60
C LYS A 63 -9.17 19.25 -17.66
N VAL A 64 -8.57 19.70 -16.55
CA VAL A 64 -7.88 21.00 -16.51
C VAL A 64 -6.71 21.04 -17.49
N ASN A 65 -5.90 19.99 -17.57
CA ASN A 65 -4.77 19.92 -18.48
C ASN A 65 -5.22 19.88 -19.95
N MET A 66 -6.33 19.18 -20.26
CA MET A 66 -6.92 19.18 -21.60
C MET A 66 -7.33 20.59 -22.04
N TYR A 67 -7.96 21.36 -21.16
CA TYR A 67 -8.33 22.75 -21.46
C TYR A 67 -7.14 23.70 -21.56
N LYS A 68 -6.03 23.40 -20.88
CA LYS A 68 -4.78 24.15 -20.97
C LYS A 68 -3.98 23.83 -22.24
N LEU A 69 -4.09 22.61 -22.76
CA LEU A 69 -3.46 22.20 -24.03
C LEU A 69 -4.07 22.97 -25.21
N ASP A 70 -5.40 23.02 -25.28
CA ASP A 70 -6.10 23.75 -26.32
C ASP A 70 -7.52 24.12 -25.86
N GLU A 71 -7.89 25.38 -26.02
CA GLU A 71 -9.19 25.89 -25.61
C GLU A 71 -10.35 25.27 -26.43
N ARG A 72 -10.08 24.78 -27.63
CA ARG A 72 -11.06 24.07 -28.48
C ARG A 72 -11.59 22.80 -27.81
N PHE A 73 -10.82 22.16 -26.93
CA PHE A 73 -11.25 20.96 -26.22
C PHE A 73 -12.39 21.20 -25.24
N LYS A 74 -12.68 22.46 -24.85
CA LYS A 74 -13.89 22.81 -24.09
C LYS A 74 -15.18 22.50 -24.86
N TYR A 75 -15.14 22.58 -26.20
CA TYR A 75 -16.29 22.35 -27.08
C TYR A 75 -16.31 20.93 -27.66
N ALA A 76 -15.19 20.21 -27.57
CA ALA A 76 -15.01 18.88 -28.18
C ALA A 76 -15.77 17.75 -27.46
N ARG A 77 -16.46 18.03 -26.32
CA ARG A 77 -17.25 17.07 -25.55
C ARG A 77 -16.50 15.76 -25.24
N ILE A 78 -15.22 15.85 -24.89
CA ILE A 78 -14.39 14.69 -24.52
C ILE A 78 -14.75 14.26 -23.09
N ASN A 79 -15.06 12.98 -22.90
CA ASN A 79 -15.42 12.44 -21.59
C ASN A 79 -14.20 11.76 -20.95
N ILE A 80 -13.71 12.32 -19.85
CA ILE A 80 -12.57 11.76 -19.13
C ILE A 80 -13.07 11.05 -17.88
N SER A 81 -12.83 9.74 -17.80
CA SER A 81 -13.13 8.93 -16.61
C SER A 81 -11.90 8.15 -16.13
N SER A 82 -11.77 7.97 -14.82
CA SER A 82 -10.70 7.17 -14.19
C SER A 82 -11.27 5.93 -13.51
N PHE A 83 -10.66 4.77 -13.81
CA PHE A 83 -10.96 3.49 -13.18
C PHE A 83 -9.67 2.85 -12.67
N HIS A 84 -9.51 2.74 -11.35
CA HIS A 84 -8.32 2.13 -10.73
C HIS A 84 -7.01 2.77 -11.22
N SER A 85 -6.96 4.11 -11.28
CA SER A 85 -5.81 4.88 -11.79
C SER A 85 -5.53 4.76 -13.29
N ALA A 86 -6.40 4.10 -14.08
CA ALA A 86 -6.36 4.12 -15.53
C ALA A 86 -7.33 5.17 -16.08
N VAL A 87 -6.87 5.99 -17.03
CA VAL A 87 -7.67 7.05 -17.64
C VAL A 87 -8.28 6.55 -18.96
N LEU A 88 -9.58 6.75 -19.11
CA LEU A 88 -10.38 6.46 -20.28
C LEU A 88 -10.88 7.79 -20.87
N LEU A 89 -10.81 7.93 -22.20
CA LEU A 89 -11.12 9.14 -22.96
C LEU A 89 -12.21 8.90 -24.00
#